data_AF-A0AB74LWF0-F1
#
_entry.id   AF-A0AB74LWF0-F1
#
_cell.length_a   1.000
_cell.length_b   1.000
_cell.length_c   1.000
_cell.angle_alpha   90.00
_cell.angle_beta   90.00
_cell.angle_gamma   90.00
#
_symmetry.space_group_name_H-M   'P 1'
#
loop_
_entity.id
_entity.type
_entity.pdbx_description
1 polymer ?
#
loop_
_entity_poly.entity_id
_entity_poly.type
_entity_poly.pdbx_seq_one_letter_code
_entity_poly.pdbx_strand_id
1 'polypeptide(L)'
;MRNPMKRLQTADPKPTMRDRFTSMKAKAAGFAAETSQGRRAMLAGCVAAAMPLPALSASGKVASDGRGDYLARLLTAYAEDRACFPIANVAAYGSLEQAATSLVSRRCRDVCVEILTLPPPQAPDGLALAALAAAIELEACWFQGKDRQLNAGIALIRAVLAITGTALPPGFCGFGDEPDSPERNDALFAAQGSLPAWAIAEAEAADEDDA
;
A
#
# COMPACT_ATOMS: atom_id res chain seq x y z
N MET A 1 29.05 18.78 -56.15
CA MET A 1 27.68 19.35 -56.13
C MET A 1 27.20 19.37 -54.69
N ARG A 2 26.63 20.49 -54.24
CA ARG A 2 26.41 20.87 -52.84
C ARG A 2 25.20 20.15 -52.22
N ASN A 3 25.37 19.64 -51.00
CA ASN A 3 24.30 19.10 -50.15
C ASN A 3 23.42 20.25 -49.64
N PRO A 4 22.07 20.22 -49.81
CA PRO A 4 21.18 21.23 -49.26
C PRO A 4 20.96 21.00 -47.75
N MET A 5 21.09 22.08 -46.99
CA MET A 5 20.93 22.14 -45.53
C MET A 5 19.61 21.54 -45.05
N LYS A 6 19.66 20.57 -44.13
CA LYS A 6 18.55 20.23 -43.23
C LYS A 6 18.28 21.45 -42.33
N ARG A 7 17.22 22.21 -42.63
CA ARG A 7 16.68 23.21 -41.70
C ARG A 7 16.12 22.47 -40.48
N LEU A 8 16.73 22.70 -39.33
CA LEU A 8 16.17 22.33 -38.03
C LEU A 8 14.82 23.07 -37.87
N GLN A 9 13.74 22.31 -37.61
CA GLN A 9 12.46 22.87 -37.18
C GLN A 9 12.67 23.56 -35.83
N THR A 10 12.55 24.89 -35.82
CA THR A 10 12.48 25.68 -34.60
C THR A 10 11.20 25.34 -33.86
N ALA A 11 11.32 24.84 -32.63
CA ALA A 11 10.19 24.58 -31.75
C ALA A 11 9.36 25.86 -31.53
N ASP A 12 8.03 25.72 -31.55
CA ASP A 12 7.12 26.83 -31.34
C ASP A 12 7.36 27.48 -29.95
N PRO A 13 7.31 28.82 -29.86
CA PRO A 13 7.53 29.51 -28.60
C PRO A 13 6.43 29.15 -27.59
N LYS A 14 6.85 28.77 -26.38
CA LYS A 14 5.94 28.45 -25.27
C LYS A 14 4.97 29.62 -25.02
N PRO A 15 3.66 29.37 -24.93
CA PRO A 15 2.66 30.43 -24.75
C PRO A 15 2.90 31.16 -23.44
N THR A 16 2.87 32.49 -23.50
CA THR A 16 3.15 33.35 -22.35
C THR A 16 2.02 33.27 -21.31
N MET A 17 2.29 33.66 -20.06
CA MET A 17 1.26 33.73 -19.01
C MET A 17 0.06 34.58 -19.42
N ARG A 18 0.27 35.59 -20.27
CA ARG A 18 -0.78 36.47 -20.80
C ARG A 18 -1.71 35.73 -21.76
N ASP A 19 -1.16 34.85 -22.62
CA ASP A 19 -1.93 34.02 -23.55
C ASP A 19 -2.75 32.94 -22.82
N ARG A 20 -2.21 32.44 -21.70
CA ARG A 20 -2.94 31.49 -20.84
C ARG A 20 -4.15 32.15 -20.17
N PHE A 21 -3.99 33.38 -19.68
CA PHE A 21 -5.06 34.15 -19.05
C PHE A 21 -6.17 34.54 -20.03
N THR A 22 -5.83 34.90 -21.28
CA THR A 22 -6.86 35.19 -22.30
C THR A 22 -7.61 33.92 -22.70
N SER A 23 -6.94 32.76 -22.80
CA SER A 23 -7.62 31.48 -23.07
C SER A 23 -8.58 31.06 -21.95
N MET A 24 -8.22 31.29 -20.68
CA MET A 24 -9.10 31.01 -19.54
C MET A 24 -10.32 31.94 -19.52
N LYS A 25 -10.12 33.22 -19.83
CA LYS A 25 -11.22 34.20 -19.89
C LYS A 25 -12.19 33.89 -21.05
N ALA A 26 -11.68 33.44 -22.20
CA ALA A 26 -12.50 32.97 -23.30
C ALA A 26 -13.28 31.69 -22.96
N LYS A 27 -12.68 30.75 -22.21
CA LYS A 27 -13.36 29.53 -21.73
C LYS A 27 -14.47 29.83 -20.71
N ALA A 28 -14.30 30.84 -19.87
CA ALA A 28 -15.31 31.27 -18.90
C ALA A 28 -16.47 32.06 -19.56
N ALA A 29 -16.22 32.76 -20.67
CA ALA A 29 -17.23 33.50 -21.41
C ALA A 29 -18.16 32.61 -22.25
N GLY A 30 -17.80 31.33 -22.49
CA GLY A 30 -18.63 30.36 -23.22
C GLY A 30 -19.64 29.59 -22.37
N PHE A 31 -19.73 29.84 -21.05
CA PHE A 31 -20.64 29.13 -20.14
C PHE A 31 -21.86 29.96 -19.70
N ALA A 32 -22.06 31.15 -20.26
CA ALA A 32 -23.11 32.06 -19.85
C ALA A 32 -24.14 32.28 -20.98
N ALA A 33 -25.01 31.29 -21.18
CA ALA A 33 -26.42 31.41 -21.56
C ALA A 33 -26.89 30.08 -22.14
N GLU A 34 -27.50 29.23 -21.30
CA GLU A 34 -28.69 28.42 -21.62
C GLU A 34 -28.92 27.37 -20.53
N THR A 35 -30.19 27.17 -20.19
CA THR A 35 -30.73 26.08 -19.34
C THR A 35 -30.79 26.29 -17.81
N SER A 36 -31.36 27.42 -17.36
CA SER A 36 -31.90 27.54 -15.98
C SER A 36 -33.36 27.08 -15.83
N GLN A 37 -33.91 26.32 -16.79
CA GLN A 37 -35.33 25.91 -16.80
C GLN A 37 -35.57 24.41 -16.48
N GLY A 38 -34.52 23.61 -16.27
CA GLY A 38 -34.64 22.15 -16.06
C GLY A 38 -34.63 21.66 -14.61
N ARG A 39 -34.39 22.52 -13.60
CA ARG A 39 -34.08 22.07 -12.22
C ARG A 39 -35.27 21.96 -11.25
N ARG A 40 -36.52 21.95 -11.72
CA ARG A 40 -37.70 21.85 -10.83
C ARG A 40 -38.59 20.63 -11.01
N ALA A 41 -38.22 19.67 -11.86
CA ALA A 41 -39.04 18.48 -12.09
C ALA A 41 -38.22 17.18 -11.99
N MET A 42 -37.64 16.88 -10.83
CA MET A 42 -37.22 15.50 -10.45
C MET A 42 -37.16 15.36 -8.92
N LEU A 43 -38.28 15.60 -8.25
CA LEU A 43 -38.52 15.20 -6.86
C LEU A 43 -39.91 14.54 -6.77
N ALA A 44 -40.14 13.56 -7.64
CA ALA A 44 -41.32 12.71 -7.58
C ALA A 44 -40.96 11.30 -8.07
N GLY A 45 -41.03 10.34 -7.17
CA GLY A 45 -41.16 8.93 -7.54
C GLY A 45 -39.89 8.08 -7.51
N CYS A 46 -39.28 7.92 -6.33
CA CYS A 46 -38.50 6.72 -6.02
C CYS A 46 -39.08 6.03 -4.78
N VAL A 47 -40.33 5.55 -4.87
CA VAL A 47 -40.73 4.34 -4.13
C VAL A 47 -40.33 3.17 -5.02
N ALA A 48 -39.01 2.99 -5.19
CA ALA A 48 -38.48 1.77 -5.74
C ALA A 48 -38.65 0.72 -4.64
N ALA A 49 -39.38 -0.34 -4.97
CA ALA A 49 -39.62 -1.50 -4.15
C ALA A 49 -38.41 -1.81 -3.26
N ALA A 50 -38.66 -1.89 -1.96
CA ALA A 50 -37.80 -2.61 -1.04
C ALA A 50 -37.79 -4.07 -1.49
N MET A 51 -36.96 -4.36 -2.49
CA MET A 51 -36.46 -5.70 -2.75
C MET A 51 -35.83 -6.13 -1.43
N PRO A 52 -36.35 -7.18 -0.76
CA PRO A 52 -35.65 -7.71 0.38
C PRO A 52 -34.28 -8.11 -0.14
N LEU A 53 -33.24 -7.39 0.31
CA LEU A 53 -31.87 -7.87 0.22
C LEU A 53 -31.94 -9.32 0.70
N PRO A 54 -31.52 -10.32 -0.10
CA PRO A 54 -31.45 -11.68 0.40
C PRO A 54 -30.66 -11.60 1.70
N ALA A 55 -31.34 -11.93 2.78
CA ALA A 55 -30.83 -11.73 4.10
C ALA A 55 -29.45 -12.40 4.14
N LEU A 56 -28.41 -11.62 4.41
CA LEU A 56 -27.12 -12.11 4.90
C LEU A 56 -27.29 -12.78 6.30
N SER A 57 -28.49 -13.28 6.63
CA SER A 57 -28.86 -13.93 7.87
C SER A 57 -28.54 -15.42 7.87
N ALA A 58 -27.88 -15.94 6.84
CA ALA A 58 -27.17 -17.21 6.93
C ALA A 58 -25.72 -16.96 7.39
N SER A 59 -25.55 -16.19 8.47
CA SER A 59 -24.32 -16.30 9.28
C SER A 59 -24.42 -17.61 10.06
N GLY A 60 -24.32 -18.73 9.34
CA GLY A 60 -23.90 -19.96 9.97
C GLY A 60 -22.55 -19.69 10.63
N LYS A 61 -22.28 -20.32 11.77
CA LYS A 61 -20.92 -20.33 12.31
C LYS A 61 -19.99 -20.87 11.22
N VAL A 62 -19.35 -19.97 10.47
CA VAL A 62 -18.28 -20.35 9.56
C VAL A 62 -17.18 -20.82 10.49
N ALA A 63 -16.85 -22.11 10.39
CA ALA A 63 -15.73 -22.66 11.13
C ALA A 63 -14.48 -21.86 10.75
N SER A 64 -13.64 -21.57 11.73
CA SER A 64 -12.34 -20.95 11.48
C SER A 64 -11.61 -21.71 10.38
N ASP A 65 -10.94 -20.98 9.48
CA ASP A 65 -10.16 -21.60 8.39
C ASP A 65 -8.94 -22.40 8.93
N GLY A 66 -8.76 -22.49 10.25
CA GLY A 66 -7.67 -23.24 10.89
C GLY A 66 -6.30 -22.58 10.73
N ARG A 67 -6.28 -21.28 10.40
CA ARG A 67 -5.05 -20.53 10.07
C ARG A 67 -4.44 -19.78 11.26
N GLY A 68 -4.77 -20.17 12.50
CA GLY A 68 -4.31 -19.49 13.71
C GLY A 68 -2.78 -19.45 13.83
N ASP A 69 -2.10 -20.53 13.45
CA ASP A 69 -0.64 -20.63 13.50
C ASP A 69 0.04 -19.63 12.56
N TYR A 70 -0.57 -19.33 11.42
CA TYR A 70 -0.07 -18.33 10.48
C TYR A 70 -0.11 -16.91 11.05
N LEU A 71 -1.16 -16.57 11.81
CA LEU A 71 -1.25 -15.26 12.45
C LEU A 71 -0.11 -15.07 13.47
N ALA A 72 0.12 -16.06 14.32
CA ALA A 72 1.20 -16.01 15.31
C ALA A 72 2.59 -15.89 14.64
N ARG A 73 2.82 -16.68 13.58
CA ARG A 73 4.06 -16.62 12.78
C ARG A 73 4.25 -15.25 12.13
N LEU A 74 3.20 -14.69 11.52
CA LEU A 74 3.24 -13.39 10.86
C LEU A 74 3.56 -12.27 11.84
N LEU A 75 2.85 -12.23 12.98
CA LEU A 75 3.07 -11.19 14.00
C LEU A 75 4.45 -11.30 14.64
N THR A 76 4.96 -12.51 14.84
CA THR A 76 6.32 -12.73 15.36
C THR A 76 7.35 -12.23 14.36
N ALA A 77 7.26 -12.65 13.10
CA ALA A 77 8.21 -12.25 12.06
C ALA A 77 8.17 -10.73 11.82
N TYR A 78 6.99 -10.13 11.85
CA TYR A 78 6.84 -8.68 11.75
C TYR A 78 7.43 -7.94 12.95
N ALA A 79 7.22 -8.44 14.17
CA ALA A 79 7.82 -7.84 15.36
C ALA A 79 9.37 -7.90 15.32
N GLU A 80 9.94 -9.02 14.85
CA GLU A 80 11.38 -9.13 14.63
C GLU A 80 11.88 -8.13 13.57
N ASP A 81 11.17 -7.99 12.45
CA ASP A 81 11.50 -7.03 11.39
C ASP A 81 11.44 -5.57 11.89
N ARG A 82 10.43 -5.22 12.68
CA ARG A 82 10.35 -3.91 13.33
C ARG A 82 11.50 -3.68 14.31
N ALA A 83 11.89 -4.71 15.06
CA ALA A 83 12.99 -4.62 16.01
C ALA A 83 14.34 -4.45 15.31
N CYS A 84 14.53 -4.98 14.09
CA CYS A 84 15.80 -4.85 13.36
C CYS A 84 15.91 -3.55 12.54
N PHE A 85 14.79 -2.85 12.31
CA PHE A 85 14.71 -1.64 11.49
C PHE A 85 15.73 -0.53 11.86
N PRO A 86 15.97 -0.19 13.14
CA PRO A 86 17.00 0.78 13.52
C PRO A 86 18.41 0.37 13.11
N ILE A 87 18.71 -0.93 13.15
CA ILE A 87 20.04 -1.48 12.82
C ILE A 87 20.23 -1.48 11.31
N ALA A 88 19.20 -1.87 10.54
CA ALA A 88 19.25 -1.91 9.08
C ALA A 88 19.63 -0.55 8.46
N ASN A 89 19.25 0.56 9.10
CA ASN A 89 19.53 1.91 8.63
C ASN A 89 20.99 2.36 8.81
N VAL A 90 21.71 1.75 9.77
CA VAL A 90 23.07 2.15 10.14
C VAL A 90 24.12 1.07 9.88
N ALA A 91 23.69 -0.16 9.58
CA ALA A 91 24.58 -1.27 9.28
C ALA A 91 25.48 -0.95 8.07
N ALA A 92 26.76 -1.27 8.21
CA ALA A 92 27.71 -1.08 7.13
C ALA A 92 27.46 -2.12 6.03
N TYR A 93 27.71 -1.72 4.78
CA TYR A 93 27.59 -2.65 3.66
C TYR A 93 28.57 -3.82 3.82
N GLY A 94 28.07 -5.05 3.67
CA GLY A 94 28.81 -6.29 3.88
C GLY A 94 29.02 -6.67 5.34
N SER A 95 28.43 -5.95 6.31
CA SER A 95 28.55 -6.32 7.72
C SER A 95 27.60 -7.45 8.11
N LEU A 96 27.96 -8.16 9.18
CA LEU A 96 27.14 -9.21 9.78
C LEU A 96 25.75 -8.68 10.17
N GLU A 97 25.65 -7.44 10.66
CA GLU A 97 24.37 -6.80 10.98
C GLU A 97 23.53 -6.57 9.72
N GLN A 98 24.14 -6.18 8.59
CA GLN A 98 23.40 -6.04 7.33
C GLN A 98 22.87 -7.39 6.83
N ALA A 99 23.69 -8.44 6.92
CA ALA A 99 23.25 -9.79 6.57
C ALA A 99 22.11 -10.28 7.48
N ALA A 100 22.25 -10.12 8.80
CA ALA A 100 21.24 -10.52 9.77
C ALA A 100 19.91 -9.75 9.61
N THR A 101 19.96 -8.42 9.44
CA THR A 101 18.75 -7.61 9.17
C THR A 101 18.05 -8.06 7.87
N SER A 102 18.83 -8.36 6.82
CA SER A 102 18.29 -8.85 5.55
C SER A 102 17.58 -10.20 5.69
N LEU A 103 18.12 -11.11 6.51
CA LEU A 103 17.47 -12.40 6.82
C LEU A 103 16.14 -12.20 7.55
N VAL A 104 16.08 -11.31 8.53
CA VAL A 104 14.85 -10.99 9.26
C VAL A 104 13.78 -10.42 8.33
N SER A 105 14.11 -9.39 7.55
CA SER A 105 13.17 -8.79 6.60
C SER A 105 12.70 -9.78 5.53
N ARG A 106 13.61 -10.63 5.04
CA ARG A 106 13.26 -11.70 4.10
C ARG A 106 12.29 -12.70 4.71
N ARG A 107 12.54 -13.15 5.95
CA ARG A 107 11.64 -14.07 6.65
C ARG A 107 10.24 -13.48 6.83
N CYS A 108 10.13 -12.19 7.17
CA CYS A 108 8.83 -11.52 7.28
C CYS A 108 8.06 -11.54 5.94
N ARG A 109 8.74 -11.19 4.83
CA ARG A 109 8.17 -11.25 3.48
C ARG A 109 7.80 -12.67 3.06
N ASP A 110 8.65 -13.65 3.32
CA ASP A 110 8.40 -15.06 2.98
C ASP A 110 7.12 -15.56 3.66
N VAL A 111 6.88 -15.18 4.94
CA VAL A 111 5.63 -15.50 5.64
C VAL A 111 4.43 -14.78 5.02
N CYS A 112 4.58 -13.52 4.60
CA CYS A 112 3.50 -12.80 3.90
C CYS A 112 3.15 -13.50 2.57
N VAL A 113 4.14 -13.84 1.77
CA VAL A 113 3.96 -14.56 0.49
C VAL A 113 3.36 -15.94 0.72
N GLU A 114 3.80 -16.69 1.73
CA GLU A 114 3.21 -17.98 2.10
C GLU A 114 1.71 -17.83 2.37
N ILE A 115 1.31 -16.83 3.18
CA ILE A 115 -0.11 -16.57 3.49
C ILE A 115 -0.91 -16.18 2.23
N LEU A 116 -0.36 -15.30 1.40
CA LEU A 116 -1.04 -14.80 0.20
C LEU A 116 -1.18 -15.85 -0.92
N THR A 117 -0.40 -16.92 -0.86
CA THR A 117 -0.46 -18.04 -1.81
C THR A 117 -1.35 -19.21 -1.33
N LEU A 118 -1.86 -19.14 -0.10
CA LEU A 118 -2.85 -20.10 0.39
C LEU A 118 -4.13 -20.06 -0.45
N PRO A 119 -4.92 -21.17 -0.48
CA PRO A 119 -6.23 -21.15 -1.12
C PRO A 119 -7.11 -20.01 -0.58
N PRO A 120 -8.02 -19.47 -1.40
CA PRO A 120 -8.91 -18.39 -0.99
C PRO A 120 -9.65 -18.72 0.32
N PRO A 121 -9.59 -17.83 1.34
CA PRO A 121 -10.22 -18.07 2.62
C PRO A 121 -11.73 -18.17 2.45
N GLN A 122 -12.36 -19.05 3.22
CA GLN A 122 -13.81 -19.21 3.25
C GLN A 122 -14.42 -18.55 4.49
N ALA A 123 -13.58 -18.20 5.46
CA ALA A 123 -13.98 -17.60 6.72
C ALA A 123 -13.41 -16.18 6.90
N PRO A 124 -14.10 -15.32 7.70
CA PRO A 124 -13.64 -13.96 7.96
C PRO A 124 -12.26 -13.85 8.60
N ASP A 125 -11.86 -14.82 9.42
CA ASP A 125 -10.54 -14.87 10.05
C ASP A 125 -9.42 -15.14 9.03
N GLY A 126 -9.66 -16.05 8.07
CA GLY A 126 -8.74 -16.28 6.95
C GLY A 126 -8.62 -15.05 6.04
N LEU A 127 -9.74 -14.34 5.83
CA LEU A 127 -9.76 -13.09 5.06
C LEU A 127 -8.99 -11.96 5.79
N ALA A 128 -9.19 -11.83 7.10
CA ALA A 128 -8.44 -10.89 7.95
C ALA A 128 -6.93 -11.16 7.89
N LEU A 129 -6.53 -12.42 8.00
CA LEU A 129 -5.13 -12.83 7.92
C LEU A 129 -4.50 -12.48 6.56
N ALA A 130 -5.20 -12.77 5.45
CA ALA A 130 -4.72 -12.42 4.12
C ALA A 130 -4.59 -10.91 3.94
N ALA A 131 -5.55 -10.12 4.43
CA ALA A 131 -5.48 -8.67 4.40
C ALA A 131 -4.33 -8.12 5.28
N LEU A 132 -4.07 -8.72 6.43
CA LEU A 132 -2.95 -8.35 7.30
C LEU A 132 -1.60 -8.61 6.63
N ALA A 133 -1.42 -9.79 6.02
CA ALA A 133 -0.22 -10.12 5.26
C ALA A 133 -0.01 -9.15 4.07
N ALA A 134 -1.08 -8.85 3.32
CA ALA A 134 -1.03 -7.87 2.24
C ALA A 134 -0.72 -6.45 2.75
N ALA A 135 -1.20 -6.08 3.94
CA ALA A 135 -0.90 -4.79 4.54
C ALA A 135 0.59 -4.65 4.84
N ILE A 136 1.20 -5.68 5.43
CA ILE A 136 2.63 -5.72 5.75
C ILE A 136 3.48 -5.69 4.47
N GLU A 137 3.10 -6.47 3.44
CA GLU A 137 3.84 -6.51 2.17
C GLU A 137 3.82 -5.16 1.43
N LEU A 138 2.72 -4.41 1.55
CA LEU A 138 2.55 -3.09 0.93
C LEU A 138 2.88 -1.92 1.85
N GLU A 139 3.44 -2.19 3.03
CA GLU A 139 3.82 -1.14 3.97
C GLU A 139 4.91 -0.24 3.39
N ALA A 140 4.84 1.07 3.66
CA ALA A 140 5.78 2.07 3.16
C ALA A 140 6.00 1.98 1.65
N CYS A 141 5.01 1.52 0.89
CA CYS A 141 5.03 1.57 -0.56
C CYS A 141 4.87 3.03 -1.00
N TRP A 142 5.98 3.78 -1.08
CA TRP A 142 6.06 5.19 -1.49
C TRP A 142 5.63 5.47 -2.95
N PHE A 143 4.79 4.62 -3.54
CA PHE A 143 4.11 4.85 -4.80
C PHE A 143 2.98 5.86 -4.58
N GLN A 144 3.35 7.13 -4.36
CA GLN A 144 2.47 8.28 -4.12
C GLN A 144 1.35 8.42 -5.17
N GLY A 145 0.26 7.66 -5.05
CA GLY A 145 -0.95 7.77 -5.86
C GLY A 145 -0.78 7.51 -7.36
N LYS A 146 0.40 7.14 -7.86
CA LYS A 146 0.67 7.00 -9.31
C LYS A 146 0.16 5.69 -9.89
N ASP A 147 0.03 4.65 -9.06
CA ASP A 147 -0.46 3.35 -9.48
C ASP A 147 -1.91 3.15 -9.04
N ARG A 148 -2.83 3.15 -10.01
CA ARG A 148 -4.25 2.95 -9.77
C ARG A 148 -4.56 1.56 -9.19
N GLN A 149 -3.84 0.52 -9.61
CA GLN A 149 -4.08 -0.85 -9.15
C GLN A 149 -3.62 -1.00 -7.71
N LEU A 150 -2.44 -0.47 -7.39
CA LEU A 150 -1.92 -0.46 -6.02
C LEU A 150 -2.88 0.29 -5.07
N ASN A 151 -3.32 1.49 -5.47
CA ASN A 151 -4.27 2.28 -4.67
C ASN A 151 -5.59 1.52 -4.42
N ALA A 152 -6.11 0.83 -5.43
CA ALA A 152 -7.31 0.00 -5.29
C ALA A 152 -7.07 -1.19 -4.34
N GLY A 153 -5.88 -1.81 -4.40
CA GLY A 153 -5.46 -2.86 -3.48
C GLY A 153 -5.40 -2.37 -2.03
N ILE A 154 -4.76 -1.23 -1.77
CA ILE A 154 -4.67 -0.62 -0.43
C ILE A 154 -6.08 -0.27 0.09
N ALA A 155 -6.94 0.31 -0.74
CA ALA A 155 -8.32 0.60 -0.36
C ALA A 155 -9.11 -0.67 0.01
N LEU A 156 -8.91 -1.76 -0.73
CA LEU A 156 -9.51 -3.06 -0.42
C LEU A 156 -8.99 -3.63 0.90
N ILE A 157 -7.67 -3.59 1.13
CA ILE A 157 -7.04 -4.05 2.38
C ILE A 157 -7.64 -3.31 3.58
N ARG A 158 -7.70 -1.97 3.52
CA ARG A 158 -8.32 -1.14 4.58
C ARG A 158 -9.78 -1.51 4.83
N ALA A 159 -10.56 -1.70 3.77
CA ALA A 159 -11.97 -2.09 3.88
C ALA A 159 -12.13 -3.46 4.56
N VAL A 160 -11.30 -4.44 4.17
CA VAL A 160 -11.32 -5.77 4.78
C VAL A 160 -10.95 -5.69 6.26
N LEU A 161 -9.84 -5.05 6.61
CA LEU A 161 -9.40 -4.91 8.01
C LEU A 161 -10.46 -4.19 8.88
N ALA A 162 -11.12 -3.17 8.33
CA ALA A 162 -12.20 -2.46 9.01
C ALA A 162 -13.43 -3.36 9.24
N ILE A 163 -13.85 -4.14 8.24
CA ILE A 163 -15.01 -5.03 8.33
C ILE A 163 -14.72 -6.21 9.26
N THR A 164 -13.49 -6.74 9.27
CA THR A 164 -13.09 -7.85 10.15
C THR A 164 -12.69 -7.38 11.56
N GLY A 165 -12.65 -6.06 11.81
CA GLY A 165 -12.22 -5.49 13.09
C GLY A 165 -10.76 -5.82 13.44
N THR A 166 -9.92 -6.08 12.43
CA THR A 166 -8.53 -6.51 12.62
C THR A 166 -7.63 -5.28 12.71
N ALA A 167 -6.93 -5.15 13.83
CA ALA A 167 -5.97 -4.07 14.04
C ALA A 167 -4.68 -4.33 13.25
N LEU A 168 -4.06 -3.25 12.78
CA LEU A 168 -2.70 -3.29 12.24
C LEU A 168 -1.70 -3.57 13.38
N PRO A 169 -0.57 -4.24 13.09
CA PRO A 169 0.39 -4.60 14.11
C PRO A 169 1.13 -3.36 14.66
N PRO A 170 1.64 -3.42 15.90
CA PRO A 170 2.47 -2.34 16.46
C PRO A 170 3.68 -2.03 15.57
N GLY A 171 3.98 -0.75 15.38
CA GLY A 171 5.08 -0.31 14.50
C GLY A 171 4.74 -0.25 13.02
N PHE A 172 3.46 -0.42 12.63
CA PHE A 172 3.01 -0.16 11.26
C PHE A 172 3.08 1.34 10.90
N CYS A 173 3.94 1.69 9.95
CA CYS A 173 4.22 3.06 9.55
C CYS A 173 3.25 3.61 8.50
N GLY A 174 2.33 2.79 7.99
CA GLY A 174 1.33 3.20 7.00
C GLY A 174 1.60 2.69 5.59
N PHE A 175 0.71 3.05 4.68
CA PHE A 175 0.84 2.75 3.26
C PHE A 175 1.59 3.86 2.51
N GLY A 176 1.86 4.99 3.16
CA GLY A 176 2.63 6.12 2.61
C GLY A 176 1.78 7.22 1.96
N ASP A 177 0.46 7.03 1.88
CA ASP A 177 -0.51 8.07 1.54
C ASP A 177 -1.02 8.83 2.79
N GLU A 178 -0.75 8.32 4.00
CA GLU A 178 -1.02 9.04 5.23
C GLU A 178 0.02 10.16 5.47
N PRO A 179 -0.43 11.37 5.91
CA PRO A 179 0.46 12.51 6.06
C PRO A 179 1.53 12.34 7.15
N ASP A 180 1.29 11.45 8.11
CA ASP A 180 2.18 11.15 9.25
C ASP A 180 3.05 9.89 9.01
N SER A 181 2.93 9.26 7.84
CA SER A 181 3.69 8.05 7.51
C SER A 181 5.21 8.28 7.53
N PRO A 182 5.75 9.40 7.01
CA PRO A 182 7.18 9.71 7.13
C PRO A 182 7.65 9.78 8.57
N GLU A 183 6.92 10.49 9.44
CA GLU A 183 7.28 10.65 10.85
C GLU A 183 7.20 9.32 11.62
N ARG A 184 6.22 8.47 11.31
CA ARG A 184 6.14 7.11 11.88
C ARG A 184 7.32 6.24 11.44
N ASN A 185 7.71 6.33 10.17
CA ASN A 185 8.85 5.60 9.63
C ASN A 185 10.18 6.09 10.23
N ASP A 186 10.36 7.41 10.37
CA ASP A 186 11.54 8.01 11.01
C ASP A 186 11.63 7.63 12.48
N ALA A 187 10.49 7.56 13.19
CA ALA A 187 10.45 7.11 14.57
C ALA A 187 10.89 5.65 14.74
N LEU A 188 10.64 4.78 13.74
CA LEU A 188 11.18 3.42 13.75
C LEU A 188 12.70 3.43 13.68
N PHE A 189 13.31 4.28 12.86
CA PHE A 189 14.77 4.36 12.76
C PHE A 189 15.46 4.95 13.99
N ALA A 190 14.77 5.85 14.70
CA ALA A 190 15.30 6.46 15.92
C ALA A 190 15.17 5.57 17.17
N ALA A 191 14.44 4.46 17.09
CA ALA A 191 14.22 3.56 18.21
C ALA A 191 15.46 2.71 18.54
N GLN A 192 15.46 2.08 19.71
CA GLN A 192 16.45 1.06 20.04
C GLN A 192 16.15 -0.23 19.27
N GLY A 193 17.10 -0.68 18.45
CA GLY A 193 16.97 -1.92 17.68
C GLY A 193 17.52 -3.14 18.38
N SER A 194 17.15 -4.32 17.88
CA SER A 194 17.73 -5.60 18.27
C SER A 194 17.67 -6.58 17.10
N LEU A 195 18.62 -7.52 17.08
CA LEU A 195 18.65 -8.63 16.14
C LEU A 195 18.36 -9.94 16.88
N PRO A 196 17.53 -10.82 16.30
CA PRO A 196 17.29 -12.12 16.91
C PRO A 196 18.53 -13.03 16.74
N ALA A 197 18.79 -13.86 17.74
CA ALA A 197 19.98 -14.72 17.78
C ALA A 197 20.08 -15.67 16.58
N TRP A 198 18.94 -16.13 16.05
CA TRP A 198 18.92 -17.00 14.87
C TRP A 198 19.47 -16.31 13.62
N ALA A 199 19.16 -15.02 13.43
CA ALA A 199 19.60 -14.26 12.26
C ALA A 199 21.10 -13.96 12.31
N ILE A 200 21.62 -13.72 13.52
CA ILE A 200 23.06 -13.56 13.76
C ILE A 200 23.79 -14.87 13.42
N ALA A 201 23.35 -16.00 13.99
CA ALA A 201 24.00 -17.29 13.77
C ALA A 201 23.98 -17.73 12.29
N GLU A 202 22.87 -17.47 11.58
CA GLU A 202 22.76 -17.79 10.15
C GLU A 202 23.62 -16.85 9.27
N ALA A 203 23.75 -15.57 9.65
CA ALA A 203 24.66 -14.65 8.99
C ALA A 203 26.13 -15.03 9.19
N GLU A 204 26.52 -15.46 10.40
CA GLU A 204 27.86 -15.96 10.70
C GLU A 204 28.20 -17.21 9.87
N ALA A 205 27.28 -18.17 9.80
CA ALA A 205 27.48 -19.39 9.02
C ALA A 205 27.68 -19.11 7.52
N ALA A 206 26.98 -18.11 6.96
CA ALA A 206 27.14 -17.74 5.56
C ALA A 206 28.50 -17.08 5.26
N ASP A 207 29.05 -16.31 6.21
CA ASP A 207 30.37 -15.68 6.07
C ASP A 207 31.51 -16.73 6.11
N GLU A 208 31.36 -17.77 6.95
CA GLU A 208 32.30 -18.88 7.01
C GLU A 208 32.34 -19.72 5.72
N ASP A 209 31.22 -19.88 5.03
CA ASP A 209 31.13 -20.62 3.76
C ASP A 209 31.79 -19.86 2.58
N ASP A 210 31.90 -18.52 2.66
CA ASP A 210 32.46 -17.66 1.61
C ASP A 210 33.99 -17.39 1.78
N ALA A 211 34.62 -17.85 2.87
CA ALA A 211 36.02 -17.61 3.25
C ALA A 211 37.00 -18.73 2.80
#